data_AF-A0A3B6DRJ7-F1
#
_entry.id   AF-A0A3B6DRJ7-F1
#
_cell.length_a   1.000
_cell.length_b   1.000
_cell.length_c   1.000
_cell.angle_alpha   90.00
_cell.angle_beta   90.00
_cell.angle_gamma   90.00
#
_symmetry.space_group_name_H-M   'P 1'
#
loop_
_entity.id
_entity.type
_entity.pdbx_description
1 polymer ?
#
loop_
_entity_poly.entity_id
_entity_poly.type
_entity_poly.pdbx_seq_one_letter_code
_entity_poly.pdbx_strand_id
1 'polypeptide(L)' 'MKLNLYVLTPKRIIWDCEVKEIILSTNSGQIGVLPNHAPINTAVDMGPLRIRLLNDQWLTAVK' A
#
# COMPACT_ATOMS: atom_id res chain seq x y z
N MET A 1 0.72 15.94 -2.83
CA MET A 1 -0.37 15.04 -3.29
C MET A 1 -0.36 13.80 -2.42
N LYS A 2 -1.52 13.14 -2.26
CA LYS A 2 -1.76 12.05 -1.29
C LYS A 2 -2.58 10.92 -1.91
N LEU A 3 -2.51 9.74 -1.33
CA LEU A 3 -3.35 8.57 -1.59
C LEU A 3 -4.15 8.25 -0.33
N ASN A 4 -5.42 7.85 -0.50
CA ASN A 4 -6.19 7.26 0.60
C ASN A 4 -5.98 5.74 0.54
N LEU A 5 -5.31 5.18 1.54
CA LEU A 5 -4.98 3.76 1.63
C LEU A 5 -6.01 3.05 2.50
N TYR A 6 -6.65 2.04 1.90
CA TYR A 6 -7.50 1.09 2.62
C TYR A 6 -6.88 -0.31 2.53
N VAL A 7 -6.64 -0.93 3.68
CA VAL A 7 -6.27 -2.36 3.75
C VAL A 7 -7.36 -3.09 4.50
N LEU A 8 -7.98 -4.06 3.83
CA LEU A 8 -9.15 -4.78 4.33
C LEU A 8 -8.81 -6.25 4.52
N THR A 9 -9.38 -6.83 5.58
CA THR A 9 -9.53 -8.27 5.76
C THR A 9 -11.01 -8.62 5.68
N PRO A 10 -11.40 -9.90 5.51
CA PRO A 10 -12.80 -10.27 5.50
C PRO A 10 -13.59 -9.88 6.76
N LYS A 11 -12.91 -9.65 7.89
CA LYS A 11 -13.55 -9.30 9.17
C LYS A 11 -13.62 -7.80 9.45
N ARG A 12 -12.64 -7.03 8.96
CA ARG A 12 -12.51 -5.59 9.28
C ARG A 12 -11.53 -4.88 8.36
N ILE A 13 -11.65 -3.56 8.32
CA ILE A 13 -10.60 -2.66 7.85
C ILE A 13 -9.47 -2.66 8.90
N ILE A 14 -8.24 -2.88 8.45
CA ILE A 14 -7.04 -2.88 9.30
C ILE A 14 -6.18 -1.63 9.10
N TRP A 15 -6.33 -0.94 7.97
CA TRP A 15 -5.78 0.39 7.73
C TRP A 15 -6.76 1.25 6.95
N ASP A 16 -6.86 2.51 7.38
CA ASP A 16 -7.57 3.61 6.74
C ASP A 16 -6.79 4.89 7.05
N CYS A 17 -5.93 5.32 6.13
CA CYS A 17 -5.13 6.52 6.31
C CYS A 17 -4.69 7.18 5.01
N GLU A 18 -4.31 8.45 5.10
CA GLU A 18 -3.69 9.19 4.00
C GLU A 18 -2.17 8.94 3.97
N VAL A 19 -1.63 8.64 2.79
CA VAL A 19 -0.22 8.27 2.59
C VAL A 19 0.36 8.95 1.35
N LYS A 20 1.70 9.02 1.25
CA LYS A 20 2.38 9.55 0.05
C LYS A 20 2.50 8.49 -1.03
N GLU A 21 2.92 7.30 -0.66
CA GLU A 21 3.16 6.18 -1.57
C GLU A 21 3.14 4.86 -0.78
N ILE A 22 2.95 3.78 -1.52
CA ILE A 22 3.09 2.42 -1.01
C ILE A 22 3.99 1.60 -1.91
N ILE A 23 4.67 0.60 -1.33
CA ILE A 23 5.40 -0.43 -2.06
C ILE A 23 4.89 -1.78 -1.59
N LEU A 24 4.42 -2.60 -2.53
CA LEU A 24 3.83 -3.91 -2.28
C LEU A 24 4.43 -4.97 -3.20
N SER A 25 4.39 -6.23 -2.75
CA SER A 25 4.87 -7.37 -3.53
C SER A 25 3.71 -7.97 -4.32
N THR A 26 3.95 -8.27 -5.60
CA THR A 26 3.06 -9.04 -6.48
C THR A 26 3.79 -10.30 -6.94
N ASN A 27 3.08 -11.19 -7.63
CA ASN A 27 3.65 -12.41 -8.20
C ASN A 27 4.73 -12.17 -9.29
N SER A 28 4.88 -10.94 -9.77
CA SER A 28 5.81 -10.56 -10.83
C SER A 28 6.90 -9.57 -10.39
N GLY A 29 6.95 -9.22 -9.10
CA GLY A 29 7.94 -8.30 -8.55
C GLY A 29 7.33 -7.34 -7.52
N GLN A 30 8.00 -6.21 -7.30
CA GLN A 30 7.49 -5.15 -6.43
C GLN A 30 6.89 -4.03 -7.26
N ILE A 31 5.81 -3.44 -6.76
CA ILE A 31 5.15 -2.28 -7.36
C ILE A 31 5.13 -1.14 -6.35
N GLY A 32 5.57 0.04 -6.79
CA GLY A 32 5.39 1.30 -6.09
C GLY A 32 4.17 2.04 -6.65
N VAL A 33 3.24 2.46 -5.78
CA VAL A 33 2.06 3.23 -6.17
C VAL A 33 2.17 4.63 -5.60
N LEU A 34 2.21 5.63 -6.49
CA LEU A 34 2.26 7.05 -6.19
C LEU A 34 0.93 7.73 -6.57
N PRO A 35 0.70 8.99 -6.16
CA PRO A 35 -0.50 9.73 -6.55
C PRO A 35 -0.62 9.84 -8.07
N ASN A 36 -1.85 9.69 -8.57
CA ASN A 36 -2.19 9.67 -10.01
C ASN A 36 -1.65 8.46 -10.79
N HIS A 37 -1.26 7.37 -10.11
CA HIS A 37 -1.01 6.10 -10.78
C HIS A 37 -2.28 5.64 -11.53
N ALA A 38 -2.11 5.07 -12.73
CA ALA A 38 -3.22 4.53 -13.50
C ALA A 38 -3.98 3.44 -12.72
N PRO A 39 -5.30 3.28 -12.91
CA PRO A 39 -6.05 2.20 -12.27
C PRO A 39 -5.45 0.83 -12.59
N ILE A 40 -5.32 -0.03 -11.57
CA ILE A 40 -4.79 -1.39 -11.71
C ILE A 40 -5.56 -2.35 -10.79
N ASN A 41 -5.74 -3.58 -11.25
CA ASN A 41 -6.22 -4.70 -10.44
C ASN A 41 -5.17 -5.83 -10.55
N THR A 42 -4.54 -6.19 -9.45
CA THR A 42 -3.47 -7.20 -9.42
C THR A 42 -3.51 -8.01 -8.14
N ALA A 43 -3.01 -9.25 -8.21
CA ALA A 43 -2.84 -10.09 -7.04
C ALA A 43 -1.65 -9.57 -6.20
N VAL A 44 -1.90 -9.32 -4.93
CA VAL A 44 -0.85 -9.01 -3.94
C VAL A 44 -0.31 -10.33 -3.40
N ASP A 45 1.01 -10.48 -3.41
CA ASP A 45 1.70 -11.68 -2.92
C ASP A 45 2.18 -11.48 -1.47
N MET A 46 2.63 -12.56 -0.83
CA MET A 46 3.25 -12.51 0.48
C MET A 46 4.52 -11.65 0.46
N GLY A 47 4.57 -10.66 1.34
CA GLY A 47 5.72 -9.78 1.46
C GLY A 47 5.39 -8.55 2.32
N PRO A 48 6.40 -7.73 2.65
CA PRO A 48 6.19 -6.51 3.38
C PRO A 48 5.42 -5.49 2.53
N LEU A 49 4.38 -4.90 3.11
CA LEU A 49 3.78 -3.67 2.60
C LEU A 49 4.51 -2.49 3.25
N ARG A 50 5.26 -1.73 2.44
CA ARG A 50 5.90 -0.49 2.90
C ARG A 50 5.00 0.70 2.60
N ILE A 51 4.78 1.54 3.59
CA ILE A 51 3.89 2.69 3.51
C ILE A 51 4.70 3.92 3.88
N ARG A 52 4.73 4.91 2.99
CA ARG A 52 5.32 6.21 3.29
C ARG A 52 4.24 7.17 3.79
N LEU A 53 4.34 7.54 5.04
CA LEU A 53 3.42 8.49 5.67
C LEU A 53 3.62 9.92 5.12
N LEU A 54 2.65 10.78 5.38
CA LEU A 54 2.70 12.19 4.97
C LEU A 54 3.87 12.96 5.60
N ASN A 55 4.39 12.50 6.75
CA ASN A 55 5.56 13.06 7.43
C ASN A 55 6.89 12.42 6.98
N ASP A 56 6.92 11.71 5.85
CA ASP A 56 8.09 11.02 5.28
C ASP A 56 8.65 9.85 6.10
N GLN A 57 7.97 9.45 7.17
CA GLN A 57 8.31 8.22 7.87
C GLN A 57 7.83 6.99 7.11
N TRP A 58 8.65 5.93 7.17
CA TRP A 58 8.30 4.63 6.62
C TRP A 58 7.71 3.73 7.70
N LEU A 59 6.55 3.15 7.40
CA LEU A 59 5.99 2.02 8.13
C LEU A 59 6.12 0.76 7.27
N THR A 60 6.39 -0.37 7.92
CA THR A 60 6.39 -1.67 7.26
C THR A 60 5.36 -2.55 7.95
N ALA A 61 4.31 -2.91 7.22
CA ALA A 61 3.34 -3.90 7.65
C ALA A 61 3.78 -5.26 7.12
N VAL A 62 3.94 -6.22 8.02
CA VAL A 62 4.15 -7.63 7.73
C VAL A 62 2.95 -8.41 8.27
N LYS A 63 2.61 -9.50 7.58
CA LYS A 63 1.61 -10.45 8.08
C LYS A 63 2.17 -11.25 9.25
#